data_AF-A0A0Q4X107-F1
#
_entry.id   AF-A0A0Q4X107-F1
#
_cell.length_a   1.000
_cell.length_b   1.000
_cell.length_c   1.000
_cell.angle_alpha   90.00
_cell.angle_beta   90.00
_cell.angle_gamma   90.00
#
_symmetry.space_group_name_H-M   'P 1'
#
loop_
_entity.id
_entity.type
_entity.pdbx_description
1 polymer ?
#
loop_
_entity_poly.entity_id
_entity_poly.type
_entity_poly.pdbx_seq_one_letter_code
_entity_poly.pdbx_strand_id
1 'polypeptide(L)' 'MPGFFFLYFTACMANAPDTCQARRLALDVVDARACQHVAQPQLARWVGTHPDYRITGWRCGAPLRDPGTRI' A
#
# COMPACT_ATOMS: atom_id res chain seq x y z
N MET A 1 5.59 0.60 -21.36
CA MET A 1 6.28 1.13 -20.17
C MET A 1 5.66 0.48 -18.95
N PRO A 2 6.36 -0.41 -18.24
CA PRO A 2 5.85 -0.93 -16.96
C PRO A 2 5.76 0.25 -16.00
N GLY A 3 4.54 0.63 -15.63
CA GLY A 3 4.34 1.59 -14.57
C GLY A 3 4.44 0.82 -13.26
N PHE A 4 5.44 1.08 -12.41
CA PHE A 4 5.41 0.54 -11.05
C PHE A 4 4.17 1.07 -10.35
N PHE A 5 3.52 0.29 -9.49
CA PHE A 5 2.43 0.79 -8.63
C PHE A 5 2.82 0.62 -7.17
N PHE A 6 2.22 1.43 -6.30
CA PHE A 6 2.40 1.35 -4.87
C PHE A 6 1.10 0.99 -4.18
N LEU A 7 1.19 0.05 -3.24
CA LEU A 7 0.13 -0.24 -2.31
C LEU A 7 0.35 0.56 -1.04
N TYR A 8 -0.51 1.55 -0.82
CA TYR A 8 -0.51 2.35 0.40
C TYR A 8 -1.52 1.76 1.37
N PHE A 9 -1.15 1.62 2.63
CA PHE A 9 -2.05 1.14 3.66
C PHE A 9 -1.72 1.75 5.01
N THR A 10 -2.75 1.82 5.85
CA THR A 10 -2.64 2.29 7.23
C THR A 10 -2.65 1.08 8.14
N ALA A 11 -1.61 0.95 8.94
CA ALA A 11 -1.47 -0.09 9.95
C ALA A 11 -1.50 0.54 11.34
N CYS A 12 -2.46 0.16 12.16
CA CYS A 12 -2.58 0.60 13.55
C CYS A 12 -2.15 -0.51 14.49
N MET A 13 -1.51 -0.18 15.61
CA MET A 13 -1.13 -1.18 16.59
C MET A 13 -2.36 -1.84 17.21
N ALA A 14 -2.33 -3.16 17.36
CA ALA A 14 -3.40 -3.96 17.95
C ALA A 14 -3.58 -3.67 19.45
N ASN A 15 -2.50 -3.31 20.14
CA ASN A 15 -2.47 -2.97 21.57
C ASN A 15 -2.63 -1.45 21.84
N ALA A 16 -2.51 -0.61 20.82
CA ALA A 16 -2.60 0.85 20.91
C ALA A 16 -3.28 1.40 19.64
N PRO A 17 -4.62 1.37 19.56
CA PRO A 17 -5.36 1.73 18.35
C PRO A 17 -5.18 3.20 17.92
N ASP A 18 -4.76 4.08 18.83
CA ASP A 18 -4.41 5.47 18.53
C ASP A 18 -3.07 5.60 17.76
N THR A 19 -2.26 4.53 17.73
CA THR A 19 -0.96 4.52 17.05
C THR A 19 -1.08 3.90 15.67
N CYS A 20 -1.42 4.74 14.68
CA CYS A 20 -1.51 4.36 13.27
C CYS A 20 -0.32 4.86 12.46
N GLN A 21 0.19 4.01 11.57
CA GLN A 21 1.30 4.32 10.68
C GLN A 21 0.90 4.09 9.23
N ALA A 22 1.17 5.09 8.39
CA ALA A 22 1.05 4.96 6.94
C ALA A 22 2.27 4.21 6.39
N ARG A 23 2.03 3.13 5.66
CA ARG A 23 3.05 2.30 5.02
C ARG A 23 2.77 2.20 3.52
N ARG A 24 3.83 1.92 2.75
CA ARG A 24 3.73 1.68 1.31
C ARG A 24 4.57 0.48 0.90
N LEU A 25 4.07 -0.32 -0.03
CA LEU A 25 4.78 -1.42 -0.66
C LEU A 25 4.86 -1.16 -2.17
N ALA A 26 6.06 -1.29 -2.73
CA ALA A 26 6.23 -1.27 -4.18
C ALA A 26 5.73 -2.59 -4.76
N LEU A 27 4.86 -2.52 -5.75
CA LEU A 27 4.34 -3.66 -6.48
C LEU A 27 4.82 -3.59 -7.92
N ASP A 28 5.40 -4.68 -8.38
CA ASP A 28 5.78 -4.86 -9.78
C ASP A 28 4.56 -5.36 -10.58
N VAL A 29 3.69 -4.42 -10.93
CA VAL A 29 2.45 -4.68 -11.65
C VAL A 29 2.27 -3.65 -12.74
N VAL A 30 1.62 -4.02 -13.84
CA VAL A 30 1.57 -3.18 -15.05
C VAL A 30 0.46 -2.13 -15.04
N ASP A 31 -0.60 -2.33 -14.25
CA ASP A 31 -1.77 -1.45 -14.18
C ASP A 31 -2.45 -1.46 -12.80
N ALA A 32 -3.41 -0.54 -12.62
CA ALA A 32 -4.13 -0.37 -11.36
C ALA A 32 -5.03 -1.57 -11.01
N ARG A 33 -5.59 -2.26 -12.01
CA ARG A 33 -6.43 -3.45 -11.81
C ARG A 33 -5.55 -4.59 -11.26
N ALA A 34 -4.39 -4.82 -11.85
CA ALA A 34 -3.40 -5.78 -11.39
C ALA A 34 -2.94 -5.46 -9.94
N CYS A 35 -2.72 -4.18 -9.62
CA CYS A 35 -2.43 -3.76 -8.25
C CYS A 35 -3.51 -4.19 -7.26
N GLN A 36 -4.80 -3.96 -7.58
CA GLN A 36 -5.91 -4.36 -6.69
C GLN A 36 -5.98 -5.88 -6.51
N HIS A 37 -5.74 -6.66 -7.57
CA HIS A 37 -5.73 -8.12 -7.50
C HIS A 37 -4.63 -8.66 -6.59
N VAL A 38 -3.42 -8.07 -6.63
CA VAL A 38 -2.31 -8.52 -5.79
C VAL A 38 -2.29 -7.84 -4.41
N ALA A 39 -3.07 -6.78 -4.19
CA ALA A 39 -3.04 -6.01 -2.95
C ALA A 39 -3.40 -6.86 -1.72
N GLN A 40 -4.53 -7.57 -1.77
CA GLN A 40 -5.00 -8.38 -0.65
C GLN A 40 -3.99 -9.44 -0.17
N PRO A 41 -3.42 -10.29 -1.05
CA PRO A 41 -2.43 -11.28 -0.60
C PRO A 41 -1.13 -10.63 -0.10
N GLN A 42 -0.73 -9.46 -0.62
CA GLN A 42 0.44 -8.72 -0.13
C GLN A 42 0.21 -8.15 1.27
N LEU A 43 -0.98 -7.60 1.54
CA LEU A 43 -1.37 -7.13 2.87
C LEU A 43 -1.45 -8.28 3.87
N ALA A 44 -2.01 -9.43 3.47
CA ALA A 44 -2.05 -10.62 4.31
C ALA A 44 -0.65 -11.12 4.70
N ARG A 45 0.29 -11.14 3.75
CA ARG A 45 1.70 -11.46 4.02
C ARG A 45 2.34 -10.46 4.99
N TRP A 46 2.04 -9.17 4.83
CA TRP A 46 2.56 -8.13 5.71
C TRP A 46 2.03 -8.27 7.15
N VAL A 47 0.74 -8.54 7.32
CA VAL A 47 0.15 -8.82 8.65
C VAL A 47 0.76 -10.07 9.26
N GLY A 48 0.99 -11.11 8.46
CA GLY A 48 1.66 -12.32 8.92
C GLY A 48 3.07 -12.09 9.48
N THR A 49 3.77 -11.06 8.99
CA THR A 49 5.10 -10.65 9.52
C THR A 49 5.01 -9.58 10.61
N HIS A 50 3.85 -8.95 10.80
CA HIS A 50 3.60 -7.87 11.76
C HIS A 50 2.30 -8.14 12.55
N PRO A 51 2.26 -9.17 13.40
CA PRO A 51 1.05 -9.58 14.11
C PRO A 51 0.53 -8.51 15.09
N ASP A 52 1.41 -7.63 15.56
CA ASP A 52 1.05 -6.52 16.45
C ASP A 52 0.32 -5.38 15.72
N TYR A 53 0.18 -5.45 14.40
CA TYR A 53 -0.45 -4.42 13.59
C TYR A 53 -1.70 -4.93 12.89
N ARG A 54 -2.71 -4.06 12.81
CA ARG A 54 -3.95 -4.27 12.08
C ARG A 54 -4.07 -3.26 10.95
N ILE A 55 -4.41 -3.74 9.77
CA ILE A 55 -4.63 -2.88 8.61
C ILE A 55 -6.06 -2.34 8.67
N THR A 56 -6.21 -1.01 8.71
CA THR A 56 -7.52 -0.34 8.78
C THR A 56 -8.01 0.16 7.43
N GLY A 57 -7.10 0.37 6.48
CA GLY A 57 -7.44 0.81 5.14
C GLY A 57 -6.26 0.68 4.18
N TRP A 58 -6.56 0.50 2.90
CA TRP A 58 -5.55 0.37 1.86
C TRP A 58 -6.05 0.94 0.53
N ARG A 59 -5.10 1.34 -0.32
CA ARG A 59 -5.35 1.83 -1.67
C ARG A 59 -4.16 1.55 -2.58
N CYS A 60 -4.46 1.22 -3.82
CA CYS A 60 -3.47 1.24 -4.89
C CYS A 60 -3.31 2.67 -5.41
N GLY A 61 -2.07 3.12 -5.54
CA GLY A 61 -1.72 4.37 -6.19
C GLY A 61 -0.65 4.13 -7.22
N ALA A 62 -0.80 4.72 -8.41
CA ALA A 62 0.34 4.86 -9.29
C ALA A 62 1.35 5.83 -8.64
N PRO A 63 2.66 5.67 -8.85
CA PRO A 63 3.61 6.75 -8.65
C PRO A 63 3.05 7.95 -9.39
N LEU A 64 3.09 9.11 -8.75
CA LEU A 64 2.83 10.35 -9.43
C LEU A 64 3.72 10.33 -10.67
N ARG A 65 3.14 10.13 -11.86
CA ARG A 65 3.82 10.53 -13.09
C ARG A 65 3.93 12.01 -12.88
N ASP A 66 5.08 12.50 -12.45
CA ASP A 66 5.36 13.92 -12.32
C ASP A 66 4.89 14.56 -13.64
N PRO A 67 3.71 15.23 -13.69
CA PRO A 67 3.26 15.88 -14.90
C PRO A 67 3.86 17.28 -14.90
N GLY A 68 5.14 17.40 -14.56
CA GLY A 68 5.79 18.67 -14.32
C GLY A 68 5.25 19.38 -13.08
N THR A 69 6.19 19.84 -12.27
CA THR A 69 6.15 21.23 -11.81
C THR A 69 5.57 22.12 -12.92
N ARG A 70 4.37 22.65 -12.73
CA ARG A 70 3.88 23.78 -13.51
C ARG A 70 3.17 24.74 -12.56
N ILE A 71 3.99 25.70 -12.08
CA ILE A 71 3.69 27.08 -11.63
C ILE A 71 2.52 27.26 -10.67
#